data_AF-A0A379DJL2-F1
#
_entry.id   AF-A0A379DJL2-F1
#
_cell.length_a   1.000
_cell.length_b   1.000
_cell.length_c   1.000
_cell.angle_alpha   90.00
_cell.angle_beta   90.00
_cell.angle_gamma   90.00
#
_symmetry.space_group_name_H-M   'P 1'
#
loop_
_entity.id
_entity.type
_entity.pdbx_description
1 polymer ?
#
loop_
_entity_poly.entity_id
_entity_poly.type
_entity_poly.pdbx_seq_one_letter_code
_entity_poly.pdbx_strand_id
1 'polypeptide(L)'
;MNDDCRDCREQVSAEHAKWMSVAFEEAVQAYEEGEIPIGAAIVYRPEGEAAGRLIARAHNRVEALSDPTAHAEMLAITMATDTLGGKYLSDCILYVTIEPCTMCAGAMRWAQVKTVVFGAGEPKVGYRVLCSNALHPRCIVIGGVMEDECKQLMQNFFKSKRLAK
;
A
#
# COMPACT_ATOMS: atom_id res chain seq x y z
N MET A 1 -7.57 -31.02 1.54
CA MET A 1 -6.41 -30.09 1.61
C MET A 1 -7.01 -28.75 1.93
N ASN A 2 -6.76 -28.27 3.15
CA ASN A 2 -7.60 -27.27 3.81
C ASN A 2 -7.40 -25.89 3.19
N ASP A 3 -8.45 -25.43 2.51
CA ASP A 3 -8.60 -24.13 1.87
C ASP A 3 -9.07 -23.08 2.91
N ASP A 4 -8.32 -22.98 4.01
CA ASP A 4 -8.62 -22.04 5.11
C ASP A 4 -8.00 -20.66 4.80
N CYS A 5 -8.28 -20.15 3.61
CA CYS A 5 -8.10 -18.75 3.29
C CYS A 5 -9.21 -18.00 4.04
N ARG A 6 -8.91 -17.54 5.25
CA ARG A 6 -9.80 -16.65 6.01
C ARG A 6 -9.87 -15.30 5.30
N ASP A 7 -10.62 -15.26 4.21
CA ASP A 7 -11.14 -14.07 3.56
C ASP A 7 -12.21 -13.47 4.49
N CYS A 8 -11.77 -12.91 5.62
CA CYS A 8 -12.60 -12.06 6.43
C CYS A 8 -12.89 -10.81 5.60
N ARG A 9 -14.02 -10.81 4.88
CA ARG A 9 -14.63 -9.60 4.32
C ARG A 9 -15.01 -8.66 5.47
N GLU A 10 -14.03 -8.06 6.13
CA GLU A 10 -14.25 -6.83 6.89
C GLU A 10 -14.81 -5.83 5.88
N GLN A 11 -16.03 -5.37 6.14
CA GLN A 11 -16.71 -4.41 5.28
C GLN A 11 -15.79 -3.19 5.07
N VAL A 12 -15.62 -2.78 3.81
CA VAL A 12 -14.91 -1.54 3.46
C VAL A 12 -15.57 -0.40 4.24
N SER A 13 -14.89 0.06 5.29
CA SER A 13 -15.40 1.12 6.16
C SER A 13 -15.13 2.49 5.56
N ALA A 14 -15.94 3.48 5.93
CA ALA A 14 -15.69 4.88 5.57
C ALA A 14 -14.31 5.38 6.04
N GLU A 15 -13.78 4.79 7.11
CA GLU A 15 -12.43 5.06 7.59
C GLU A 15 -11.35 4.56 6.63
N HIS A 16 -11.50 3.37 6.05
CA HIS A 16 -10.53 2.88 5.06
C HIS A 16 -10.53 3.75 3.81
N ALA A 17 -11.70 4.18 3.33
CA ALA A 17 -11.80 5.09 2.19
C ALA A 17 -11.11 6.44 2.48
N LYS A 18 -11.31 7.00 3.69
CA LYS A 18 -10.64 8.24 4.12
C LYS A 18 -9.11 8.12 4.10
N TRP A 19 -8.54 7.02 4.56
CA TRP A 19 -7.08 6.87 4.58
C TRP A 19 -6.52 6.45 3.22
N MET A 20 -7.29 5.70 2.43
CA MET A 20 -6.95 5.41 1.05
C MET A 20 -6.92 6.68 0.19
N SER A 21 -7.78 7.68 0.46
CA SER A 21 -7.72 8.95 -0.27
C SER A 21 -6.39 9.67 -0.06
N VAL A 22 -5.76 9.56 1.13
CA VAL A 22 -4.42 10.09 1.38
C VAL A 22 -3.37 9.37 0.55
N ALA A 23 -3.44 8.03 0.45
CA ALA A 23 -2.56 7.26 -0.43
C ALA A 23 -2.81 7.60 -1.92
N PHE A 24 -4.05 7.88 -2.28
CA PHE A 24 -4.41 8.29 -3.64
C PHE A 24 -3.87 9.68 -4.00
N GLU A 25 -3.88 10.65 -3.08
CA GLU A 25 -3.24 11.96 -3.27
C GLU A 25 -1.74 11.82 -3.56
N GLU A 26 -1.05 10.89 -2.89
CA GLU A 26 0.35 10.57 -3.17
C GLU A 26 0.51 9.89 -4.55
N ALA A 27 -0.40 9.00 -4.94
CA ALA A 27 -0.38 8.39 -6.27
C ALA A 27 -0.57 9.43 -7.39
N VAL A 28 -1.38 10.48 -7.15
CA VAL A 28 -1.54 11.62 -8.06
C VAL A 28 -0.23 12.42 -8.17
N GLN A 29 0.49 12.63 -7.06
CA GLN A 29 1.82 13.26 -7.12
C GLN A 29 2.81 12.45 -7.96
N ALA A 30 2.87 11.12 -7.77
CA ALA A 30 3.68 10.26 -8.65
C ALA A 30 3.28 10.39 -10.13
N TYR A 31 1.98 10.44 -10.43
CA TYR A 31 1.51 10.66 -11.80
C TYR A 31 2.07 11.96 -12.40
N GLU A 32 1.97 13.06 -11.65
CA GLU A 32 2.43 14.39 -12.08
C GLU A 32 3.95 14.46 -12.24
N GLU A 33 4.70 13.74 -11.40
CA GLU A 33 6.15 13.58 -11.50
C GLU A 33 6.58 12.61 -12.62
N GLY A 34 5.63 11.95 -13.29
CA GLY A 34 5.89 11.03 -14.38
C GLY A 34 6.35 9.64 -13.95
N GLU A 35 6.21 9.33 -12.66
CA GLU A 35 6.44 8.04 -11.99
C GLU A 35 5.22 7.12 -12.14
N ILE A 36 5.41 5.81 -11.92
CA ILE A 36 4.27 4.88 -11.82
C ILE A 36 3.36 5.35 -10.66
N PRO A 37 2.07 5.70 -10.89
CA PRO A 37 1.18 6.34 -9.92
C PRO A 37 0.69 5.38 -8.83
N ILE A 38 1.61 5.03 -7.94
CA ILE A 38 1.35 4.25 -6.73
C ILE A 38 1.68 5.14 -5.55
N GLY A 39 0.75 5.22 -4.61
CA GLY A 39 0.90 5.96 -3.37
C GLY A 39 0.58 5.07 -2.18
N ALA A 40 1.18 5.40 -1.04
CA ALA A 40 1.02 4.69 0.20
C ALA A 40 0.90 5.66 1.39
N ALA A 41 0.16 5.25 2.41
CA ALA A 41 0.01 5.97 3.67
C ALA A 41 0.04 4.98 4.84
N ILE A 42 0.66 5.35 5.96
CA ILE A 42 0.71 4.53 7.17
C ILE A 42 0.07 5.30 8.32
N VAL A 43 -0.89 4.64 8.95
CA VAL A 43 -1.65 5.15 10.09
C VAL A 43 -1.30 4.34 11.33
N TYR A 44 -0.86 5.01 12.38
CA TYR A 44 -0.66 4.44 13.70
C TYR A 44 -1.98 4.43 14.47
N ARG A 45 -2.38 3.27 14.99
CA ARG A 45 -3.63 3.07 15.74
C ARG A 45 -3.44 2.02 16.86
N PRO A 46 -2.86 2.43 17.99
CA PRO A 46 -2.70 1.55 19.14
C PRO A 46 -4.07 1.23 19.75
N GLU A 47 -4.12 0.12 20.48
CA GLU A 47 -5.33 -0.31 21.17
C GLU A 47 -5.75 0.72 22.24
N GLY A 48 -7.05 1.02 22.30
CA GLY A 48 -7.61 2.03 23.20
C GLY A 48 -7.63 3.46 22.65
N GLU A 49 -7.01 3.73 21.50
CA GLU A 49 -7.14 5.03 20.84
C GLU A 49 -8.33 5.07 19.88
N ALA A 50 -9.16 6.11 20.01
CA ALA A 50 -10.36 6.28 19.21
C ALA A 50 -10.07 6.68 17.75
N ALA A 51 -8.97 7.41 17.51
CA ALA A 51 -8.63 7.96 16.20
C ALA A 51 -7.23 7.49 15.75
N GLY A 52 -7.11 7.07 14.49
CA GLY A 52 -5.81 6.79 13.89
C GLY A 52 -5.02 8.08 13.60
N ARG A 53 -3.70 8.02 13.74
CA ARG A 53 -2.77 9.11 13.42
C ARG A 53 -1.98 8.77 12.16
N LEU A 54 -2.02 9.62 11.15
CA LEU A 54 -1.15 9.51 9.98
C LEU A 54 0.31 9.73 10.42
N ILE A 55 1.20 8.79 10.11
CA ILE A 55 2.63 8.86 10.47
C ILE A 55 3.57 8.83 9.28
N ALA A 56 3.12 8.33 8.13
CA ALA A 56 3.88 8.39 6.89
C ALA A 56 2.95 8.46 5.69
N ARG A 57 3.42 9.09 4.63
CA ARG A 57 2.83 9.03 3.29
C ARG A 57 3.95 9.17 2.27
N ALA A 58 3.88 8.41 1.19
CA ALA A 58 4.89 8.43 0.14
C ALA A 58 4.27 7.92 -1.17
N HIS A 59 4.94 8.20 -2.28
CA HIS A 59 4.63 7.62 -3.57
C HIS A 59 5.85 7.00 -4.23
N ASN A 60 5.66 6.30 -5.35
CA ASN A 60 6.74 5.71 -6.12
C ASN A 60 7.76 6.76 -6.56
N ARG A 61 9.06 6.49 -6.36
CA ARG A 61 10.18 7.37 -6.72
C ARG A 61 11.30 6.62 -7.44
N VAL A 62 10.95 5.53 -8.14
CA VAL A 62 11.93 4.64 -8.77
C VAL A 62 12.79 5.38 -9.80
N GLU A 63 12.16 6.19 -10.66
CA GLU A 63 12.89 6.92 -11.70
C GLU A 63 13.67 8.09 -11.08
N ALA A 64 13.05 8.86 -10.19
CA ALA A 64 13.62 10.02 -9.53
C ALA A 64 14.85 9.67 -8.68
N LEU A 65 14.85 8.51 -8.03
CA LEU A 65 15.97 8.04 -7.19
C LEU A 65 16.90 7.07 -7.92
N SER A 66 16.57 6.66 -9.16
CA SER A 66 17.29 5.59 -9.86
C SER A 66 17.46 4.33 -9.00
N ASP A 67 16.43 4.02 -8.21
CA ASP A 67 16.42 2.94 -7.22
C ASP A 67 15.19 2.05 -7.46
N PRO A 68 15.37 0.80 -7.94
CA PRO A 68 14.25 -0.10 -8.20
C PRO A 68 13.49 -0.50 -6.93
N THR A 69 13.99 -0.18 -5.74
CA THR A 69 13.35 -0.47 -4.46
C THR A 69 12.54 0.71 -3.90
N ALA A 70 12.61 1.89 -4.54
CA ALA A 70 11.95 3.13 -4.10
C ALA A 70 10.43 3.14 -4.40
N HIS A 71 9.76 2.03 -4.08
CA HIS A 71 8.31 1.90 -4.11
C HIS A 71 7.67 2.69 -2.96
N ALA A 72 6.42 3.10 -3.15
CA ALA A 72 5.66 3.88 -2.17
C ALA A 72 5.64 3.21 -0.78
N GLU A 73 5.43 1.89 -0.73
CA GLU A 73 5.34 1.14 0.53
C GLU A 73 6.69 1.09 1.26
N MET A 74 7.79 0.93 0.53
CA MET A 74 9.14 0.87 1.09
C MET A 74 9.53 2.20 1.72
N LEU A 75 9.25 3.30 1.02
CA LEU A 75 9.48 4.65 1.50
C LEU A 75 8.60 4.96 2.72
N ALA A 76 7.31 4.63 2.66
CA ALA A 76 6.38 4.85 3.77
C ALA A 76 6.78 4.04 5.02
N ILE A 77 7.21 2.77 4.87
CA ILE A 77 7.70 1.95 6.00
C ILE A 77 8.92 2.60 6.65
N THR A 78 9.86 3.10 5.84
CA THR A 78 11.07 3.77 6.35
C THR A 78 10.70 5.03 7.14
N MET A 79 9.82 5.87 6.60
CA MET A 79 9.34 7.09 7.26
C MET A 79 8.57 6.79 8.55
N ALA A 80 7.75 5.74 8.55
CA ALA A 80 6.96 5.34 9.72
C ALA A 80 7.83 4.79 10.86
N THR A 81 8.83 3.97 10.52
CA THR A 81 9.76 3.42 11.52
C THR A 81 10.65 4.51 12.13
N ASP A 82 11.09 5.48 11.32
CA ASP A 82 11.77 6.69 11.81
C ASP A 82 10.87 7.52 12.75
N THR A 83 9.62 7.77 12.34
CA THR A 83 8.64 8.53 13.13
C THR A 83 8.32 7.89 14.48
N LEU A 84 8.31 6.55 14.57
CA LEU A 84 8.05 5.82 15.81
C LEU A 84 9.33 5.53 16.62
N GLY A 85 10.52 5.81 16.07
CA GLY A 85 11.80 5.47 16.70
C GLY A 85 12.03 3.97 16.87
N GLY A 86 11.42 3.13 16.02
CA GLY A 86 11.41 1.69 16.17
C GLY A 86 11.11 0.95 14.87
N LYS A 87 11.59 -0.29 14.78
CA LYS A 87 11.51 -1.10 13.54
C LYS A 87 10.18 -1.84 13.32
N TYR A 88 9.27 -1.81 14.29
CA TYR A 88 8.02 -2.56 14.25
C TYR A 88 6.81 -1.65 14.12
N LEU A 89 5.87 -2.05 13.27
CA LEU A 89 4.66 -1.36 12.87
C LEU A 89 3.42 -2.19 13.31
N SER A 90 3.52 -2.85 14.46
CA SER A 90 2.54 -3.82 14.98
C SER A 90 1.18 -3.22 15.36
N ASP A 91 1.10 -1.89 15.45
CA ASP A 91 -0.13 -1.12 15.66
C ASP A 91 -0.45 -0.22 14.46
N CYS A 92 0.16 -0.49 13.31
CA CYS A 92 -0.03 0.33 12.11
C CYS A 92 -0.86 -0.38 11.04
N ILE A 93 -1.58 0.45 10.29
CA ILE A 93 -2.29 0.07 9.07
C ILE A 93 -1.57 0.74 7.90
N LEU A 94 -1.17 -0.05 6.90
CA LEU A 94 -0.59 0.44 5.66
C LEU A 94 -1.67 0.43 4.57
N TYR A 95 -1.92 1.60 3.99
CA TYR A 95 -2.79 1.82 2.85
C TYR A 95 -1.94 1.98 1.59
N VAL A 96 -2.28 1.30 0.50
CA VAL A 96 -1.56 1.41 -0.79
C VAL A 96 -2.54 1.34 -1.96
N THR A 97 -2.37 2.18 -2.98
CA THR A 97 -3.37 2.28 -4.06
C THR A 97 -3.45 1.03 -4.95
N ILE A 98 -2.35 0.29 -5.10
CA ILE A 98 -2.26 -0.96 -5.88
C ILE A 98 -1.78 -2.09 -4.96
N GLU A 99 -2.27 -3.31 -5.17
CA GLU A 99 -1.82 -4.50 -4.44
C GLU A 99 -0.29 -4.58 -4.43
N PRO A 100 0.34 -4.73 -3.25
CA PRO A 100 1.79 -4.67 -3.12
C PRO A 100 2.45 -5.86 -3.83
N CYS A 101 3.64 -5.63 -4.40
CA CYS A 101 4.46 -6.70 -4.95
C CYS A 101 5.11 -7.55 -3.85
N THR A 102 5.77 -8.65 -4.21
CA THR A 102 6.44 -9.54 -3.26
C THR A 102 7.51 -8.85 -2.41
N MET A 103 8.25 -7.88 -2.98
CA MET A 103 9.24 -7.09 -2.24
C MET A 103 8.60 -6.30 -1.10
N CYS A 104 7.58 -5.48 -1.43
CA CYS A 104 6.86 -4.67 -0.46
C CYS A 104 6.17 -5.53 0.61
N ALA A 105 5.52 -6.62 0.20
CA ALA A 105 4.90 -7.58 1.13
C ALA A 105 5.94 -8.22 2.08
N GLY A 106 7.13 -8.57 1.58
CA GLY A 106 8.23 -9.06 2.40
C GLY A 106 8.73 -8.02 3.41
N ALA A 107 8.83 -6.75 3.00
CA ALA A 107 9.19 -5.66 3.91
C ALA A 107 8.13 -5.46 5.01
N MET A 108 6.84 -5.47 4.65
CA MET A 108 5.73 -5.40 5.60
C MET A 108 5.79 -6.54 6.63
N ARG A 109 6.19 -7.76 6.21
CA ARG A 109 6.40 -8.89 7.12
C ARG A 109 7.48 -8.57 8.17
N TRP A 110 8.64 -8.08 7.73
CA TRP A 110 9.75 -7.76 8.63
C TRP A 110 9.44 -6.61 9.57
N ALA A 111 8.71 -5.61 9.08
CA ALA A 111 8.19 -4.50 9.86
C ALA A 111 7.02 -4.90 10.78
N GLN A 112 6.49 -6.13 10.68
CA GLN A 112 5.32 -6.60 11.43
C GLN A 112 4.09 -5.69 11.28
N VAL A 113 3.84 -5.19 10.07
CA VAL A 113 2.63 -4.40 9.79
C VAL A 113 1.39 -5.21 10.17
N LYS A 114 0.49 -4.61 10.96
CA LYS A 114 -0.71 -5.28 11.49
C LYS A 114 -1.74 -5.54 10.40
N THR A 115 -2.00 -4.53 9.59
CA THR A 115 -3.04 -4.54 8.57
C THR A 115 -2.54 -3.87 7.29
N VAL A 116 -2.79 -4.52 6.16
CA VAL A 116 -2.53 -3.98 4.82
C VAL A 116 -3.87 -3.78 4.13
N VAL A 117 -4.10 -2.58 3.63
CA VAL A 117 -5.30 -2.18 2.90
C VAL A 117 -4.88 -1.73 1.51
N PHE A 118 -5.39 -2.36 0.46
CA PHE A 118 -5.07 -1.95 -0.90
C PHE A 118 -6.30 -1.58 -1.73
N GLY A 119 -6.08 -0.73 -2.72
CA GLY A 119 -7.11 -0.32 -3.67
C GLY A 119 -7.37 -1.36 -4.74
N ALA A 120 -6.70 -1.23 -5.88
CA ALA A 120 -6.87 -2.16 -6.99
C ALA A 120 -5.92 -3.39 -6.87
N GLY A 121 -6.39 -4.56 -7.28
CA GLY A 121 -5.57 -5.78 -7.39
C GLY A 121 -4.51 -5.69 -8.50
N GLU A 122 -3.42 -6.45 -8.36
CA GLU A 122 -2.35 -6.51 -9.37
C GLU A 122 -2.19 -7.96 -9.89
N PRO A 123 -2.89 -8.32 -10.97
CA PRO A 123 -3.01 -9.71 -11.41
C PRO A 123 -1.73 -10.30 -12.02
N LYS A 124 -0.69 -9.50 -12.28
CA LYS A 124 0.56 -9.99 -12.90
C LYS A 124 1.69 -10.12 -11.89
N VAL A 125 1.83 -9.14 -11.01
CA VAL A 125 3.00 -9.03 -10.11
C VAL A 125 2.65 -8.83 -8.63
N GLY A 126 1.36 -8.85 -8.29
CA GLY A 126 0.89 -8.76 -6.91
C GLY A 126 1.40 -9.94 -6.08
N TYR A 127 1.63 -9.71 -4.80
CA TYR A 127 2.15 -10.75 -3.92
C TYR A 127 1.22 -11.96 -3.86
N ARG A 128 -0.11 -11.80 -4.01
CA ARG A 128 -1.03 -12.94 -4.00
C ARG A 128 -0.79 -13.90 -5.17
N VAL A 129 -0.31 -13.37 -6.29
CA VAL A 129 0.00 -14.15 -7.50
C VAL A 129 1.38 -14.81 -7.40
N LEU A 130 2.39 -14.05 -6.99
CA LEU A 130 3.79 -14.51 -7.05
C LEU A 130 4.28 -15.20 -5.77
N CYS A 131 3.76 -14.82 -4.60
CA CYS A 131 4.20 -15.33 -3.29
C CYS A 131 3.13 -15.07 -2.23
N SER A 132 2.06 -15.87 -2.24
CA SER A 132 0.86 -15.66 -1.40
C SER A 132 1.14 -15.70 0.11
N ASN A 133 2.27 -16.27 0.52
CA ASN A 133 2.73 -16.33 1.90
C ASN A 133 3.75 -15.24 2.26
N ALA A 134 3.95 -14.20 1.44
CA ALA A 134 4.94 -13.13 1.67
C ALA A 134 4.67 -12.30 2.94
N LEU A 135 3.40 -12.00 3.25
CA LEU A 135 3.00 -11.27 4.45
C LEU A 135 3.08 -12.13 5.72
N HIS A 136 3.21 -11.49 6.87
CA HIS A 136 3.15 -12.18 8.16
C HIS A 136 1.79 -12.90 8.30
N PRO A 137 1.70 -14.15 8.81
CA PRO A 137 0.42 -14.89 8.89
C PRO A 137 -0.67 -14.22 9.75
N ARG A 138 -0.27 -13.34 10.66
CA ARG A 138 -1.17 -12.51 11.49
C ARG A 138 -1.56 -11.17 10.85
N CYS A 139 -0.98 -10.83 9.70
CA CYS A 139 -1.30 -9.60 8.98
C CYS A 139 -2.72 -9.72 8.42
N ILE A 140 -3.57 -8.77 8.74
CA ILE A 140 -4.90 -8.65 8.15
C ILE A 140 -4.75 -8.00 6.79
N VAL A 141 -5.50 -8.48 5.78
CA VAL A 141 -5.44 -7.91 4.43
C VAL A 141 -6.84 -7.57 3.95
N ILE A 142 -7.03 -6.32 3.54
CA ILE A 142 -8.28 -5.79 3.00
C ILE A 142 -7.98 -5.26 1.59
N GLY A 143 -8.75 -5.68 0.60
CA GLY A 143 -8.61 -5.22 -0.79
C GLY A 143 -9.88 -4.54 -1.30
N GLY A 144 -9.76 -3.78 -2.38
CA GLY A 144 -10.91 -3.20 -3.09
C GLY A 144 -11.33 -1.81 -2.58
N VAL A 145 -10.50 -1.12 -1.79
CA VAL A 145 -10.85 0.21 -1.24
C VAL A 145 -10.53 1.29 -2.27
N MET A 146 -11.52 2.03 -2.77
CA MET A 146 -11.34 2.96 -3.90
C MET A 146 -10.71 2.28 -5.14
N GLU A 147 -11.12 1.04 -5.42
CA GLU A 147 -10.55 0.21 -6.49
C GLU A 147 -10.65 0.90 -7.86
N ASP A 148 -11.82 1.42 -8.20
CA ASP A 148 -12.07 2.00 -9.52
C ASP A 148 -11.19 3.24 -9.75
N GLU A 149 -11.06 4.12 -8.76
CA GLU A 149 -10.23 5.32 -8.83
C GLU A 149 -8.74 4.94 -8.97
N CYS A 150 -8.25 4.02 -8.13
CA CYS A 150 -6.86 3.57 -8.16
C CYS A 150 -6.52 2.93 -9.51
N LYS A 151 -7.40 2.06 -10.01
CA LYS A 151 -7.24 1.39 -11.30
C LYS A 151 -7.27 2.38 -12.46
N GLN A 152 -8.19 3.35 -12.43
CA GLN A 152 -8.33 4.34 -13.49
C GLN A 152 -7.10 5.24 -13.61
N LEU A 153 -6.52 5.66 -12.48
CA LEU A 153 -5.29 6.46 -12.48
C LEU A 153 -4.13 5.70 -13.14
N MET A 154 -3.96 4.43 -12.81
CA MET A 154 -2.92 3.58 -13.39
C MET A 154 -3.11 3.38 -14.90
N GLN A 155 -4.35 3.15 -15.34
CA GLN A 155 -4.67 3.03 -16.77
C GLN A 155 -4.40 4.33 -17.54
N ASN A 156 -4.76 5.48 -16.94
CA ASN A 156 -4.53 6.79 -17.55
C ASN A 156 -3.04 7.08 -17.75
N PHE A 157 -2.20 6.67 -16.81
CA PHE A 157 -0.75 6.84 -16.90
C PHE A 157 -0.15 6.04 -18.06
N PHE A 158 -0.45 4.74 -18.17
CA PHE A 158 0.06 3.96 -19.30
C PHE A 158 -0.54 4.41 -20.64
N LYS A 159 -1.77 4.94 -20.64
CA LYS A 159 -2.35 5.54 -21.84
C LYS A 159 -1.60 6.80 -22.26
N SER A 160 -1.28 7.71 -21.33
CA SER A 160 -0.54 8.94 -21.65
C SER A 160 0.88 8.63 -22.15
N LYS A 161 1.60 7.68 -21.52
CA LYS A 161 2.94 7.26 -21.98
C LYS A 161 2.94 6.62 -23.37
N ARG A 162 1.87 5.93 -23.77
CA ARG A 162 1.73 5.38 -25.15
C ARG A 162 1.48 6.46 -26.19
N LEU A 163 0.76 7.53 -25.84
CA LEU A 163 0.46 8.66 -26.74
C LEU A 163 1.63 9.63 -26.88
N ALA A 164 2.55 9.66 -25.90
CA ALA A 164 3.76 10.48 -25.93
C ALA A 164 4.92 9.84 -26.71
N LYS A 165 4.74 8.63 -27.25
CA LYS A 165 5.65 7.97 -28.19
C LYS A 165 5.19 8.21 -29.62
#